data_AF-A0A6I9N728-F1
#
_entry.id   AF-A0A6I9N728-F1
#
_cell.length_a   1.000
_cell.length_b   1.000
_cell.length_c   1.000
_cell.angle_alpha   90.00
_cell.angle_beta   90.00
_cell.angle_gamma   90.00
#
_symmetry.space_group_name_H-M   'P 1'
#
loop_
_entity.id
_entity.type
_entity.pdbx_description
1 polymer ?
#
loop_
_entity_poly.entity_id
_entity_poly.type
_entity_poly.pdbx_seq_one_letter_code
_entity_poly.pdbx_strand_id
1 'polypeptide(L)'
;MLCFLNCHLAAHMNYASERVDEFEYIMDKLAFDCENAPKIADHKLVFWFGDLNFRIQDHGMHFVRSCIEQQNYSLLWSKDQLTMMKKKEQLLQEFDEGPLDFQPTYKFDLNSDNYDSRVLQ
;
A
#
# COMPACT_ATOMS: atom_id res chain seq x y z
N MET A 1 -16.49 -11.05 -15.08
CA MET A 1 -16.96 -10.47 -13.82
C MET A 1 -15.84 -9.68 -13.19
N LEU A 2 -16.15 -8.56 -12.55
CA LEU A 2 -15.19 -7.67 -11.88
C LEU A 2 -15.23 -7.93 -10.38
N CYS A 3 -14.10 -7.88 -9.70
CA CYS A 3 -13.99 -7.93 -8.24
C CYS A 3 -13.44 -6.62 -7.72
N PHE A 4 -14.01 -6.09 -6.64
CA PHE A 4 -13.52 -4.91 -5.94
C PHE A 4 -13.27 -5.29 -4.48
N LEU A 5 -12.02 -5.20 -4.05
CA LEU A 5 -11.57 -5.51 -2.69
C LEU A 5 -11.06 -4.22 -2.06
N ASN A 6 -11.67 -3.86 -0.93
CA ASN A 6 -11.17 -2.80 -0.07
C ASN A 6 -10.60 -3.45 1.20
N CYS A 7 -9.38 -3.09 1.59
CA CYS A 7 -8.80 -3.58 2.84
C CYS A 7 -8.19 -2.46 3.69
N HIS A 8 -7.96 -2.80 4.96
CA HIS A 8 -7.18 -2.01 5.89
C HIS A 8 -6.24 -3.00 6.60
N LEU A 9 -4.95 -2.94 6.27
CA LEU A 9 -3.95 -3.91 6.71
C LEU A 9 -3.21 -3.45 7.97
N ALA A 10 -2.41 -4.35 8.55
CA ALA A 10 -1.63 -4.10 9.74
C ALA A 10 -0.83 -2.78 9.68
N ALA A 11 -1.07 -1.90 10.64
CA ALA A 11 -0.41 -0.61 10.75
C ALA A 11 1.02 -0.74 11.31
N HIS A 12 1.79 0.34 11.21
CA HIS A 12 3.18 0.51 11.67
C HIS A 12 4.28 -0.03 10.74
N MET A 13 5.48 0.52 10.92
CA MET A 13 6.63 0.36 10.02
C MET A 13 7.12 -1.09 9.90
N ASN A 14 7.11 -1.83 11.01
CA ASN A 14 7.78 -3.13 11.10
C ASN A 14 6.96 -4.29 10.52
N TYR A 15 5.69 -4.06 10.19
CA TYR A 15 4.75 -5.13 9.82
C TYR A 15 4.65 -5.37 8.30
N ALA A 16 5.72 -5.12 7.55
CA ALA A 16 5.68 -5.20 6.09
C ALA A 16 5.47 -6.63 5.59
N SER A 17 6.04 -7.63 6.27
CA SER A 17 5.85 -9.04 5.93
C SER A 17 4.43 -9.49 6.29
N GLU A 18 3.94 -9.07 7.44
CA GLU A 18 2.62 -9.41 7.96
C GLU A 18 1.52 -8.88 7.04
N ARG A 19 1.72 -7.71 6.41
CA ARG A 19 0.80 -7.22 5.37
C ARG A 19 0.75 -8.12 4.14
N VAL A 20 1.87 -8.73 3.75
CA VAL A 20 1.90 -9.71 2.66
C VAL A 20 1.13 -10.97 3.08
N ASP A 21 1.37 -11.47 4.30
CA ASP A 21 0.64 -12.61 4.86
C ASP A 21 -0.88 -12.35 4.89
N GLU A 22 -1.30 -11.11 5.25
CA GLU A 22 -2.71 -10.69 5.20
C GLU A 22 -3.28 -10.68 3.78
N PHE A 23 -2.51 -10.22 2.78
CA PHE A 23 -2.88 -10.29 1.36
C PHE A 23 -3.11 -11.74 0.92
N GLU A 24 -2.18 -12.65 1.24
CA GLU A 24 -2.30 -14.07 0.91
C GLU A 24 -3.50 -14.71 1.60
N TYR A 25 -3.70 -14.39 2.87
CA TYR A 25 -4.84 -14.88 3.64
C TYR A 25 -6.18 -14.44 3.03
N ILE A 26 -6.30 -13.15 2.66
CA ILE A 26 -7.52 -12.63 2.02
C ILE A 26 -7.75 -13.32 0.67
N MET A 27 -6.69 -13.48 -0.14
CA MET A 27 -6.77 -14.14 -1.45
C MET A 27 -7.26 -15.59 -1.36
N ASP A 28 -6.82 -16.33 -0.34
CA ASP A 28 -7.19 -17.74 -0.13
C ASP A 28 -8.56 -17.91 0.53
N LYS A 29 -8.90 -17.06 1.53
CA LYS A 29 -10.06 -17.27 2.39
C LYS A 29 -11.32 -16.53 1.98
N LEU A 30 -11.19 -15.42 1.26
CA LEU A 30 -12.36 -14.63 0.89
C LEU A 30 -13.13 -15.34 -0.23
N ALA A 31 -14.40 -15.63 0.06
CA ALA A 31 -15.33 -16.25 -0.87
C ALA A 31 -16.53 -15.34 -1.11
N PHE A 32 -17.08 -15.41 -2.33
CA PHE A 32 -18.27 -14.70 -2.75
C PHE A 32 -19.44 -15.66 -2.86
N ASP A 33 -20.64 -15.18 -2.53
CA ASP A 33 -21.89 -15.87 -2.84
C ASP A 33 -22.23 -15.66 -4.33
N CYS A 34 -21.39 -16.22 -5.20
CA CYS A 34 -21.54 -16.17 -6.64
C CYS A 34 -21.11 -17.49 -7.26
N GLU A 35 -22.07 -18.26 -7.78
CA GLU A 35 -21.83 -19.60 -8.34
C GLU A 35 -20.76 -19.63 -9.44
N ASN A 36 -20.68 -18.57 -10.26
CA ASN A 36 -19.77 -18.51 -11.40
C ASN A 36 -18.37 -17.96 -11.06
N ALA A 37 -18.17 -17.36 -9.87
CA ALA A 37 -16.85 -16.95 -9.39
C ALA A 37 -16.85 -16.89 -7.86
N PRO A 38 -16.81 -18.06 -7.19
CA PRO A 38 -16.86 -18.12 -5.74
C PRO A 38 -15.59 -17.58 -5.06
N LYS A 39 -14.46 -17.45 -5.77
CA LYS A 39 -13.19 -16.91 -5.24
C LYS A 39 -12.73 -15.66 -5.97
N ILE A 40 -11.80 -14.92 -5.37
CA ILE A 40 -11.17 -13.75 -5.99
C ILE A 40 -10.52 -14.12 -7.34
N ALA A 41 -9.77 -15.22 -7.39
CA ALA A 41 -9.07 -15.69 -8.59
C ALA A 41 -10.00 -16.08 -9.77
N ASP A 42 -11.28 -16.33 -9.50
CA ASP A 42 -12.25 -16.69 -10.55
C ASP A 42 -12.74 -15.45 -11.34
N HIS A 43 -12.40 -14.24 -10.90
CA HIS A 43 -12.80 -13.00 -11.54
C HIS A 43 -11.86 -12.64 -12.70
N LYS A 44 -12.41 -11.99 -13.73
CA LYS A 44 -11.63 -11.59 -14.92
C LYS A 44 -10.71 -10.41 -14.66
N LEU A 45 -11.08 -9.55 -13.71
CA LEU A 45 -10.32 -8.37 -13.29
C LEU A 45 -10.61 -8.11 -11.83
N VAL A 46 -9.57 -7.89 -11.05
CA VAL A 46 -9.62 -7.63 -9.61
C VAL A 46 -9.01 -6.25 -9.34
N PHE A 47 -9.78 -5.38 -8.70
CA PHE A 47 -9.30 -4.13 -8.15
C PHE A 47 -9.09 -4.34 -6.65
N TRP A 48 -7.87 -4.16 -6.18
CA TRP A 48 -7.53 -4.23 -4.76
C TRP A 48 -7.00 -2.87 -4.31
N PHE A 49 -7.67 -2.26 -3.33
CA PHE A 49 -7.35 -0.92 -2.85
C PHE A 49 -7.67 -0.79 -1.35
N GLY A 50 -7.35 0.36 -0.78
CA GLY A 50 -7.65 0.70 0.62
C GLY A 50 -6.44 1.24 1.35
N ASP A 51 -6.46 1.17 2.69
CA ASP A 51 -5.30 1.51 3.52
C ASP A 51 -4.40 0.27 3.63
N LEU A 52 -3.57 0.09 2.61
CA LEU A 52 -2.62 -1.02 2.57
C LEU A 52 -1.52 -0.88 3.63
N ASN A 53 -1.36 0.29 4.25
CA ASN A 53 -0.43 0.54 5.35
C ASN A 53 1.07 0.27 5.10
N PHE A 54 1.49 0.03 3.86
CA PHE A 54 2.92 0.02 3.51
C PHE A 54 3.53 1.40 3.71
N ARG A 55 4.77 1.42 4.23
CA ARG A 55 5.46 2.65 4.64
C ARG A 55 6.70 2.88 3.77
N ILE A 56 7.17 4.12 3.74
CA ILE A 56 8.49 4.44 3.20
C ILE A 56 9.55 3.96 4.20
N GLN A 57 10.28 2.90 3.84
CA GLN A 57 11.39 2.36 4.62
C GLN A 57 12.61 3.27 4.50
N ASP A 58 12.71 4.24 5.39
CA ASP A 58 13.83 5.17 5.43
C ASP A 58 14.30 5.48 6.87
N HIS A 59 15.53 5.99 6.99
CA HIS A 59 16.24 6.25 8.23
C HIS A 59 15.85 7.55 8.94
N GLY A 60 14.88 8.33 8.43
CA GLY A 60 14.32 9.43 9.20
C GLY A 60 13.43 10.40 8.43
N MET A 61 12.57 11.11 9.14
CA MET A 61 11.61 12.03 8.54
C MET A 61 12.22 13.19 7.76
N HIS A 62 13.48 13.57 8.06
CA HIS A 62 14.16 14.64 7.32
C HIS A 62 14.31 14.34 5.83
N PHE A 63 14.60 13.10 5.46
CA PHE A 63 14.74 12.71 4.06
C PHE A 63 13.39 12.73 3.34
N VAL A 64 12.35 12.16 3.98
CA VAL A 64 10.99 12.18 3.43
C VAL A 64 10.52 13.62 3.17
N ARG A 65 10.73 14.50 4.15
CA ARG A 65 10.41 15.92 4.04
C ARG A 65 11.18 16.61 2.92
N SER A 66 12.49 16.41 2.85
CA SER A 66 13.34 16.99 1.79
C SER A 66 12.87 16.58 0.40
N CYS A 67 12.50 15.30 0.22
CA CYS A 67 11.95 14.81 -1.04
C CYS A 67 10.60 15.46 -1.37
N ILE A 68 9.73 15.65 -0.37
CA ILE A 68 8.43 16.32 -0.56
C ILE A 68 8.61 17.78 -0.96
N GLU A 69 9.46 18.53 -0.24
CA GLU A 69 9.75 19.95 -0.49
C GLU A 69 10.36 20.16 -1.89
N GLN A 70 11.20 19.23 -2.35
CA GLN A 70 11.84 19.27 -3.66
C GLN A 70 10.98 18.62 -4.77
N GLN A 71 9.79 18.11 -4.45
CA GLN A 71 8.94 17.33 -5.36
C GLN A 71 9.66 16.13 -6.01
N ASN A 72 10.66 15.58 -5.33
CA ASN A 72 11.45 14.45 -5.82
C ASN A 72 10.93 13.13 -5.24
N TYR A 73 9.71 12.76 -5.63
CA TYR A 73 9.01 11.58 -5.08
C TYR A 73 9.64 10.25 -5.52
N SER A 74 10.33 10.23 -6.66
CA SER A 74 11.01 9.04 -7.17
C SER A 74 11.93 8.37 -6.14
N LEU A 75 12.61 9.17 -5.32
CA LEU A 75 13.48 8.70 -4.25
C LEU A 75 12.69 8.00 -3.13
N LEU A 76 11.48 8.48 -2.82
CA LEU A 76 10.58 7.86 -1.83
C LEU A 76 10.11 6.49 -2.30
N TRP A 77 9.70 6.38 -3.57
CA TRP A 77 9.15 5.13 -4.11
C TRP A 77 10.20 4.01 -4.21
N SER A 78 11.48 4.36 -4.33
CA SER A 78 12.56 3.38 -4.20
C SER A 78 12.62 2.71 -2.81
N LYS A 79 12.05 3.38 -1.80
CA LYS A 79 11.98 2.98 -0.39
C LYS A 79 10.57 2.56 0.04
N ASP A 80 9.58 2.64 -0.83
CA ASP A 80 8.23 2.21 -0.52
C ASP A 80 8.17 0.69 -0.34
N GLN A 81 7.65 0.25 0.80
CA GLN A 81 7.63 -1.17 1.13
C GLN A 81 6.76 -1.98 0.17
N LEU A 82 5.65 -1.45 -0.35
CA LEU A 82 4.83 -2.19 -1.33
C LEU A 82 5.62 -2.42 -2.61
N THR A 83 6.24 -1.37 -3.14
CA THR A 83 7.14 -1.41 -4.32
C THR A 83 8.29 -2.40 -4.10
N MET A 84 8.85 -2.43 -2.89
CA MET A 84 9.93 -3.36 -2.53
C MET A 84 9.44 -4.82 -2.40
N MET A 85 8.29 -5.05 -1.77
CA MET A 85 7.70 -6.39 -1.61
C MET A 85 7.23 -6.95 -2.95
N LYS A 86 6.66 -6.12 -3.82
CA LYS A 86 6.27 -6.52 -5.18
C LYS A 86 7.43 -7.09 -6.01
N LYS A 87 8.68 -6.70 -5.73
CA LYS A 87 9.87 -7.29 -6.38
C LYS A 87 10.20 -8.71 -5.90
N LYS A 88 9.65 -9.13 -4.76
CA LYS A 88 10.00 -10.38 -4.07
C LYS A 88 8.82 -11.37 -4.01
N GLU A 89 7.63 -10.85 -3.79
CA GLU A 89 6.43 -11.63 -3.52
C GLU A 89 5.64 -11.87 -4.81
N GLN A 90 5.50 -13.14 -5.18
CA GLN A 90 4.86 -13.54 -6.43
C GLN A 90 3.40 -13.09 -6.50
N LEU A 91 2.64 -13.19 -5.40
CA LEU A 91 1.24 -12.76 -5.37
C LEU A 91 1.08 -11.29 -5.73
N LEU A 92 1.97 -10.43 -5.24
CA LEU A 92 1.91 -8.99 -5.50
C LEU A 92 2.31 -8.65 -6.95
N GLN A 93 3.10 -9.50 -7.61
CA GLN A 93 3.50 -9.33 -9.01
C GLN A 93 2.35 -9.53 -9.99
N GLU A 94 1.29 -10.24 -9.58
CA GLU A 94 0.08 -10.43 -10.39
C GLU A 94 -0.80 -9.18 -10.48
N PHE A 95 -0.50 -8.14 -9.70
CA PHE A 95 -1.23 -6.87 -9.71
C PHE A 95 -0.44 -5.78 -10.41
N ASP A 96 -1.12 -4.91 -11.13
CA ASP A 96 -0.54 -3.70 -11.70
C ASP A 96 -0.87 -2.48 -10.84
N GLU A 97 0.09 -1.57 -10.69
CA GLU A 97 -0.09 -0.29 -10.01
C GLU A 97 0.38 0.83 -10.95
N GLY A 98 -0.42 1.91 -11.04
CA GLY A 98 -0.09 3.04 -11.89
C GLY A 98 1.09 3.88 -11.34
N PRO A 99 1.61 4.83 -12.14
CA PRO A 99 2.65 5.75 -11.68
C PRO A 99 2.24 6.53 -10.43
N LEU A 100 3.15 6.64 -9.47
CA LEU A 100 2.97 7.39 -8.22
C LEU A 100 3.42 8.86 -8.40
N ASP A 101 2.60 9.65 -9.11
CA ASP A 101 2.88 11.06 -9.42
C ASP A 101 2.26 12.04 -8.39
N PHE A 102 2.11 11.61 -7.13
CA PHE A 102 1.44 12.35 -6.07
C PHE A 102 2.23 12.31 -4.75
N GLN A 103 1.90 13.17 -3.80
CA GLN A 103 2.58 13.22 -2.49
C GLN A 103 2.13 12.07 -1.57
N PRO A 104 2.97 11.57 -0.65
CA PRO A 104 2.54 10.57 0.34
C PRO A 104 1.23 10.97 1.05
N THR A 105 0.28 10.04 1.17
CA THR A 105 -1.09 10.34 1.65
C THR A 105 -1.26 10.22 3.16
N TYR A 106 -0.17 10.01 3.91
CA TYR A 106 -0.17 9.89 5.36
C TYR A 106 1.21 10.26 5.93
N LYS A 107 1.31 10.89 7.11
CA LYS A 107 0.27 11.33 8.05
C LYS A 107 0.16 12.84 8.09
N PHE A 108 -1.06 13.36 8.21
CA PHE A 108 -1.33 14.78 8.34
C PHE A 108 -1.76 15.18 9.76
N ASP A 109 -1.58 16.46 10.08
CA ASP A 109 -2.25 17.09 11.21
C ASP A 109 -3.78 17.05 11.03
N LEU A 110 -4.52 17.02 12.13
CA LEU A 110 -5.98 16.98 12.07
C LEU A 110 -6.53 18.22 11.36
N ASN A 111 -7.40 17.99 10.37
CA ASN A 111 -8.04 19.03 9.56
C ASN A 111 -7.05 19.93 8.79
N SER A 112 -5.95 19.35 8.32
CA SER A 112 -4.87 20.07 7.65
C SER A 112 -4.24 19.20 6.56
N ASP A 113 -3.70 19.85 5.53
CA ASP A 113 -2.84 19.21 4.52
C ASP A 113 -1.35 19.23 4.93
N ASN A 114 -1.04 19.78 6.11
CA ASN A 114 0.31 19.76 6.66
C ASN A 114 0.61 18.39 7.25
N TYR A 115 1.76 17.81 6.88
CA TYR A 115 2.24 16.58 7.48
C TYR A 115 2.43 16.73 9.00
N ASP A 116 2.14 15.65 9.75
CA ASP A 116 2.02 15.64 11.21
C ASP A 116 3.21 16.30 11.89
N SER A 117 2.95 17.46 12.51
CA SER A 117 3.99 18.30 13.07
C SER A 117 4.59 17.73 14.37
N ARG A 118 3.96 16.70 14.96
CA ARG A 118 4.46 16.05 16.19
C ARG A 118 5.59 15.08 15.91
N VAL A 119 5.77 14.71 14.64
CA VAL A 119 6.95 13.95 14.20
C VAL A 119 8.17 14.89 14.02
N LEU A 120 8.03 16.18 14.39
CA LEU A 120 9.09 17.21 14.35
C LEU A 120 9.82 17.41 15.70
N GLN A 121 9.53 16.63 16.74
CA GLN A 121 10.24 16.67 18.04
C GLN A 121 11.03 15.39 18.27
#